data_AF-A0A0E3P5H0-F1
#
_entry.id   AF-A0A0E3P5H0-F1
#
_cell.length_a   1.000
_cell.length_b   1.000
_cell.length_c   1.000
_cell.angle_alpha   90.00
_cell.angle_beta   90.00
_cell.angle_gamma   90.00
#
_symmetry.space_group_name_H-M   'P 1'
#
loop_
_entity.id
_entity.type
_entity.pdbx_description
1 polymer ?
#
loop_
_entity_poly.entity_id
_entity_poly.type
_entity_poly.pdbx_seq_one_letter_code
_entity_poly.pdbx_strand_id
1 'polypeptide(L)' 'MQKRTDIKNVAHAILASEMFHLNDVLTDIFGKNGIIILSGISSGKNVDQIIESLSPNVRKKSDKIRGS' A
#
# COMPACT_ATOMS: atom_id res chain seq x y z
N MET A 1 15.52 16.55 0.48
CA MET A 1 15.24 15.24 -0.17
C MET A 1 15.26 14.08 0.83
N GLN A 2 16.25 13.99 1.75
CA GLN A 2 16.38 12.89 2.74
C GLN A 2 15.10 12.59 3.53
N LYS A 3 14.49 13.62 4.13
CA LYS A 3 13.35 13.48 5.05
C LYS A 3 12.12 12.78 4.43
N ARG A 4 11.84 13.01 3.13
CA ARG A 4 10.73 12.33 2.42
C ARG A 4 11.04 10.85 2.19
N THR A 5 12.30 10.53 1.86
CA THR A 5 12.76 9.15 1.67
C THR A 5 12.72 8.37 2.98
N ASP A 6 13.14 8.99 4.09
CA ASP A 6 13.12 8.35 5.41
C ASP A 6 11.68 8.03 5.86
N ILE A 7 10.76 8.99 5.71
CA ILE A 7 9.34 8.79 6.01
C ILE A 7 8.73 7.68 5.13
N LYS A 8 9.08 7.65 3.83
CA LYS A 8 8.65 6.58 2.92
C LYS A 8 9.12 5.20 3.43
N ASN A 9 10.39 5.07 3.81
CA ASN A 9 10.96 3.79 4.23
C ASN A 9 10.32 3.28 5.53
N VAL A 10 10.06 4.18 6.50
CA VAL A 10 9.33 3.85 7.73
C VAL A 10 7.91 3.37 7.42
N ALA A 11 7.19 4.07 6.54
CA ALA A 11 5.85 3.68 6.15
C ALA A 11 5.82 2.30 5.44
N HIS A 12 6.81 2.02 4.58
CA HIS A 12 6.96 0.69 3.97
C HIS A 12 7.20 -0.41 5.02
N ALA A 13 8.03 -0.16 6.04
CA ALA A 13 8.31 -1.15 7.08
C ALA A 13 7.07 -1.49 7.93
N ILE A 14 6.29 -0.47 8.32
CA ILE A 14 5.04 -0.66 9.11
C ILE A 14 3.99 -1.41 8.29
N LEU A 15 3.82 -1.08 7.01
CA LEU A 15 2.84 -1.78 6.17
C LEU A 15 3.23 -3.23 5.90
N ALA A 16 4.53 -3.50 5.71
CA ALA A 16 5.02 -4.86 5.57
C ALA A 16 4.76 -5.70 6.83
N SER A 17 4.90 -5.13 8.04
CA SER A 17 4.59 -5.86 9.28
C SER A 17 3.11 -6.15 9.46
N GLU A 18 2.23 -5.36 8.83
CA GLU A 18 0.76 -5.56 8.82
C GLU A 18 0.29 -6.39 7.61
N MET A 19 1.18 -7.21 7.02
CA MET A 19 0.94 -8.08 5.86
C MET A 19 0.59 -7.35 4.55
N PHE A 20 0.84 -6.04 4.43
CA PHE A 20 0.75 -5.31 3.17
C PHE A 20 2.11 -5.28 2.45
N HIS A 21 2.34 -6.25 1.58
CA HIS A 21 3.59 -6.37 0.83
C HIS A 21 3.57 -5.45 -0.40
N LEU A 22 3.79 -4.16 -0.17
CA LEU A 22 3.68 -3.12 -1.22
C LEU A 22 4.94 -2.93 -2.07
N ASN A 23 6.04 -3.58 -1.69
CA ASN A 23 7.27 -3.60 -2.48
C ASN A 23 6.96 -4.23 -3.84
N ASP A 24 7.32 -3.56 -4.94
CA ASP A 24 7.01 -3.90 -6.35
C ASP A 24 5.55 -3.73 -6.84
N VAL A 25 4.61 -3.38 -5.94
CA VAL A 25 3.22 -3.09 -6.31
C VAL A 25 3.01 -1.61 -6.57
N LEU A 26 3.52 -0.75 -5.68
CA LEU A 26 3.38 0.70 -5.77
C LEU A 26 4.71 1.35 -6.17
N THR A 27 4.63 2.30 -7.11
CA THR A 27 5.77 3.16 -7.45
C THR A 27 5.94 4.32 -6.46
N ASP A 28 4.88 4.73 -5.76
CA ASP A 28 4.90 5.72 -4.68
C ASP A 28 3.79 5.47 -3.65
N ILE A 29 4.15 5.32 -2.37
CA ILE A 29 3.25 5.18 -1.23
C ILE A 29 2.46 6.46 -0.91
N PHE A 30 2.97 7.62 -1.33
CA PHE A 30 2.26 8.90 -1.25
C PHE A 30 1.56 9.26 -2.57
N GLY A 31 1.59 8.37 -3.56
CA GLY A 31 0.82 8.48 -4.80
C GLY A 31 -0.64 8.06 -4.61
N LYS A 32 -1.47 8.25 -5.64
CA LYS A 32 -2.92 8.00 -5.60
C LYS A 32 -3.33 6.67 -4.98
N ASN A 33 -2.73 5.56 -5.43
CA ASN A 33 -3.05 4.23 -4.88
C ASN A 33 -2.54 4.04 -3.45
N GLY A 34 -1.39 4.61 -3.11
CA GLY A 34 -0.85 4.58 -1.75
C GLY A 34 -1.75 5.33 -0.75
N ILE A 35 -2.27 6.51 -1.13
CA ILE A 35 -3.26 7.25 -0.33
C ILE A 35 -4.54 6.44 -0.14
N ILE A 36 -5.04 5.75 -1.18
CA ILE A 36 -6.22 4.89 -1.06
C ILE A 36 -5.99 3.77 -0.03
N ILE A 37 -4.82 3.13 -0.05
CA ILE A 37 -4.45 2.08 0.91
C ILE A 37 -4.38 2.64 2.32
N LEU A 38 -3.62 3.71 2.52
CA LEU A 38 -3.46 4.35 3.84
C LEU A 38 -4.80 4.82 4.42
N SER A 39 -5.65 5.43 3.60
CA SER A 39 -6.99 5.86 4.01
C SER A 39 -7.89 4.67 4.35
N GLY A 40 -7.82 3.59 3.58
CA GLY A 40 -8.56 2.35 3.83
C GLY A 40 -8.19 1.71 5.17
N ILE A 41 -6.89 1.58 5.44
CA ILE A 41 -6.37 1.07 6.72
C ILE A 41 -6.83 1.96 7.87
N SER A 42 -6.66 3.28 7.75
CA SER A 42 -7.09 4.24 8.77
C SER A 42 -8.60 4.22 9.02
N SER A 43 -9.39 3.75 8.05
CA SER A 43 -10.84 3.63 8.15
C SER A 43 -11.29 2.23 8.63
N GLY A 44 -10.35 1.34 8.97
CA GLY A 44 -10.64 -0.02 9.42
C GLY A 44 -11.09 -0.97 8.32
N LYS A 45 -10.86 -0.65 7.04
CA LYS A 45 -11.19 -1.55 5.93
C LYS A 45 -10.23 -2.74 5.92
N ASN A 46 -10.75 -3.91 5.54
CA ASN A 46 -9.92 -5.09 5.32
C ASN A 46 -9.20 -5.03 3.96
N VAL A 47 -8.24 -5.94 3.76
CA VAL A 47 -7.37 -5.97 2.58
C VAL A 47 -8.15 -6.06 1.27
N ASP A 48 -9.22 -6.86 1.21
CA ASP A 48 -10.00 -7.09 -0.01
C ASP A 48 -10.81 -5.85 -0.39
N GLN A 49 -11.45 -5.21 0.59
CA GLN A 49 -12.14 -3.93 0.39
C GLN A 49 -11.19 -2.83 -0.09
N ILE A 50 -9.96 -2.82 0.40
CA ILE A 50 -8.94 -1.89 -0.05
C ILE A 50 -8.56 -2.20 -1.50
N ILE A 51 -8.27 -3.46 -1.84
CA ILE A 51 -7.91 -3.91 -3.19
C ILE A 51 -9.00 -3.56 -4.22
N GLU A 52 -10.27 -3.70 -3.86
CA GLU A 52 -11.42 -3.30 -4.69
C GLU A 52 -11.51 -1.80 -4.96
N SER A 53 -10.87 -0.96 -4.14
CA SER A 53 -10.82 0.49 -4.34
C SER A 53 -9.60 0.96 -5.16
N LEU A 54 -8.65 0.05 -5.45
CA LEU A 54 -7.45 0.38 -6.23
C LEU A 54 -7.73 0.46 -7.73
N SER A 55 -6.84 1.14 -8.45
CA SER A 55 -6.92 1.19 -9.91
C SER A 55 -6.75 -0.20 -10.54
N PRO A 56 -7.34 -0.46 -11.73
CA PRO A 56 -7.33 -1.80 -12.34
C PRO A 56 -5.93 -2.41 -12.50
N ASN A 57 -4.92 -1.59 -12.83
CA ASN A 57 -3.55 -2.05 -13.02
C ASN A 57 -2.87 -2.51 -11.72
N VAL A 58 -3.24 -1.91 -10.58
CA VAL A 58 -2.74 -2.30 -9.26
C VAL A 58 -3.53 -3.49 -8.73
N ARG A 59 -4.85 -3.51 -8.93
CA ARG A 59 -5.72 -4.64 -8.55
C ARG A 59 -5.29 -5.96 -9.18
N LYS A 60 -4.81 -5.94 -10.44
CA LYS A 60 -4.24 -7.12 -11.12
C LYS A 60 -3.02 -7.71 -10.40
N LYS A 61 -2.35 -6.95 -9.53
CA LYS A 61 -1.22 -7.41 -8.71
C LYS A 61 -1.65 -7.80 -7.29
N SER A 62 -2.94 -8.02 -7.05
CA SER A 62 -3.49 -8.26 -5.71
C SER A 62 -2.85 -9.44 -4.97
N ASP A 63 -2.43 -10.48 -5.67
CA ASP A 63 -1.72 -11.63 -5.08
C ASP A 63 -0.38 -11.23 -4.44
N LYS A 64 0.29 -10.21 -4.99
CA LYS A 64 1.51 -9.65 -4.40
C LYS A 64 1.21 -8.80 -3.17
N ILE A 65 0.06 -8.12 -3.14
CA ILE A 65 -0.37 -7.29 -2.02
C ILE A 65 -0.69 -8.16 -0.80
N ARG A 66 -1.36 -9.30 -1.02
CA ARG A 66 -1.81 -10.20 0.04
C ARG A 66 -0.67 -10.94 0.76
N GLY A 67 0.53 -10.98 0.17
CA GLY A 67 1.64 -11.79 0.66
C GLY A 67 1.32 -13.27 0.47
N SER A 68 1.95 -13.90 -0.52
CA SER A 68 1.78 -15.32 -0.82
C SER A 68 2.06 -16.20 0.39
#